data_AF-A0AAW2JG05-F1
#
_entry.id   AF-A0AAW2JG05-F1
#
_cell.length_a   1.000
_cell.length_b   1.000
_cell.length_c   1.000
_cell.angle_alpha   90.00
_cell.angle_beta   90.00
_cell.angle_gamma   90.00
#
_symmetry.space_group_name_H-M   'P 1'
#
loop_
_entity.id
_entity.type
_entity.pdbx_description
1 polymer ?
#
loop_
_entity_poly.entity_id
_entity_poly.type
_entity_poly.pdbx_seq_one_letter_code
_entity_poly.pdbx_strand_id
1 'polypeptide(L)'
;MYEMLVGYPPFYSDEPMSTCRKSKGLAREVLMKFKARPWFKGIEWNKLYQMKAAFIPEVNDELDTQNFEKFAETDNQVPSATKSGPWRKMLPSKDANFMGYTYKNFEIVNDHEVPGIAELKKKSNKPKRPIVKFLQL
;
A
#
# COMPACT_ATOMS: atom_id res chain seq x y z
N MET A 1 -4.62 -0.51 18.91
CA MET A 1 -5.64 -1.09 19.80
C MET A 1 -6.09 -0.07 20.85
N TYR A 2 -5.18 0.51 21.65
CA TYR A 2 -5.55 1.51 22.67
C TYR A 2 -6.38 2.67 22.10
N GLU A 3 -5.91 3.34 21.04
CA GLU A 3 -6.63 4.43 20.37
C GLU A 3 -8.05 4.04 19.94
N MET A 4 -8.27 2.83 19.43
CA MET A 4 -9.60 2.37 19.00
C MET A 4 -10.58 2.16 20.16
N LEU A 5 -10.06 1.89 21.36
CA LEU A 5 -10.88 1.62 22.55
C LEU A 5 -11.09 2.87 23.41
N VAL A 6 -10.09 3.76 23.43
CA VAL A 6 -10.03 4.90 24.36
C VAL A 6 -10.18 6.23 23.62
N GLY A 7 -9.93 6.26 22.30
CA GLY A 7 -10.14 7.44 21.45
C GLY A 7 -8.96 8.42 21.35
N TYR A 8 -7.83 8.16 22.02
CA TYR A 8 -6.64 9.03 21.97
C TYR A 8 -5.32 8.24 22.03
N PRO A 9 -4.21 8.80 21.51
CA PRO A 9 -2.91 8.14 21.49
C PRO A 9 -2.35 7.94 22.92
N PRO A 10 -1.87 6.73 23.27
CA PRO A 10 -1.41 6.43 24.63
C PRO A 10 -0.13 7.16 25.04
N PHE A 11 0.61 7.73 24.09
CA PHE A 11 1.90 8.39 24.31
C PHE A 11 1.97 9.78 23.68
N TYR A 12 0.86 10.52 23.69
CA TYR A 12 0.85 11.91 23.21
C TYR A 12 1.86 12.78 23.99
N SER A 13 2.60 13.61 23.26
CA SER A 13 3.43 14.67 23.83
C SER A 13 3.65 15.76 22.80
N ASP A 14 3.72 17.00 23.27
CA ASP A 14 4.06 18.17 22.45
C ASP A 14 5.52 18.16 21.97
N GLU A 15 6.39 17.37 22.62
CA GLU A 15 7.79 17.19 22.21
C GLU A 15 8.02 15.82 21.53
N PRO A 16 8.37 15.80 20.22
CA PRO A 16 8.43 14.57 19.43
C PRO A 16 9.44 13.53 19.94
N MET A 17 10.49 13.98 20.64
CA MET A 17 11.54 13.08 21.17
C MET A 17 11.10 12.31 22.42
N SER A 18 10.05 12.75 23.13
CA SER A 18 9.60 12.11 24.37
C SER A 18 8.78 10.83 24.11
N THR A 19 8.13 10.73 22.95
CA THR A 19 7.31 9.58 22.50
C THR A 19 8.16 8.32 22.31
N CYS A 20 9.38 8.45 21.77
CA CYS A 20 10.24 7.31 21.42
C CYS A 20 10.76 6.51 22.64
N ARG A 21 10.85 7.12 23.83
CA ARG A 21 11.47 6.48 25.01
C ARG A 21 10.60 5.38 25.64
N LYS A 22 9.29 5.32 25.33
CA LYS A 22 8.30 4.46 26.01
C LYS A 22 8.01 3.12 25.31
N SER A 23 8.52 2.91 24.10
CA SER A 23 8.19 1.73 23.27
C SER A 23 9.22 0.60 23.46
N LYS A 24 8.94 -0.37 24.32
CA LYS A 24 9.71 -1.64 24.35
C LYS A 24 9.15 -2.61 23.31
N GLY A 25 9.98 -3.00 22.34
CA GLY A 25 9.60 -3.88 21.24
C GLY A 25 9.35 -5.32 21.69
N LEU A 26 8.27 -5.92 21.18
CA LEU A 26 7.98 -7.35 21.34
C LEU A 26 7.96 -8.01 19.96
N ALA A 27 9.02 -8.75 19.64
CA ALA A 27 9.21 -9.37 18.34
C ALA A 27 8.75 -10.84 18.31
N ARG A 28 7.99 -11.15 17.25
CA ARG A 28 7.94 -12.36 16.42
C ARG A 28 7.52 -13.72 17.00
N GLU A 29 7.56 -13.98 18.31
CA GLU A 29 7.00 -15.22 18.90
C GLU A 29 5.53 -15.08 19.39
N VAL A 30 4.90 -13.96 19.01
CA VAL A 30 3.71 -13.40 19.68
C VAL A 30 2.40 -13.89 19.07
N LEU A 31 2.35 -14.27 17.79
CA LEU A 31 1.08 -14.40 17.08
C LEU A 31 0.18 -15.51 17.65
N MET A 32 0.74 -16.68 17.97
CA MET A 32 -0.05 -17.77 18.56
C MET A 32 -0.52 -17.42 19.99
N LYS A 33 0.38 -16.86 20.80
CA LYS A 33 0.06 -16.33 22.14
C LYS A 33 -0.94 -15.17 22.09
N PHE A 34 -1.00 -14.43 20.99
CA PHE A 34 -1.91 -13.33 20.76
C PHE A 34 -3.31 -13.83 20.40
N LYS A 35 -3.41 -14.78 19.46
CA LYS A 35 -4.68 -15.40 19.06
C LYS A 35 -5.41 -16.09 20.21
N ALA A 36 -4.67 -16.63 21.18
CA ALA A 36 -5.21 -17.32 22.34
C ALA A 36 -5.65 -16.40 23.51
N ARG A 37 -5.44 -15.08 23.43
CA ARG A 37 -5.83 -14.18 24.53
C ARG A 37 -7.35 -14.08 24.66
N PRO A 38 -7.89 -13.91 25.89
CA PRO A 38 -9.33 -13.74 26.12
C PRO A 38 -9.97 -12.62 25.30
N TRP A 39 -9.21 -11.57 24.98
CA TRP A 39 -9.65 -10.46 24.14
C TRP A 39 -10.20 -10.90 22.78
N PHE A 40 -9.66 -11.98 22.20
CA PHE A 40 -10.07 -12.50 20.88
C PHE A 40 -10.97 -13.73 20.96
N LYS A 41 -11.61 -13.96 22.12
CA LYS A 41 -12.56 -15.07 22.30
C LYS A 41 -13.69 -14.95 21.26
N GLY A 42 -13.94 -16.02 20.52
CA GLY A 42 -14.97 -16.09 19.49
C GLY A 42 -14.50 -15.71 18.08
N ILE A 43 -13.24 -15.30 17.89
CA ILE A 43 -12.70 -15.04 16.55
C ILE A 43 -12.27 -16.35 15.89
N GLU A 44 -12.93 -16.71 14.78
CA GLU A 44 -12.53 -17.83 13.91
C GLU A 44 -11.45 -17.40 12.92
N TRP A 45 -10.18 -17.47 13.34
CA TRP A 45 -9.04 -16.99 12.53
C TRP A 45 -8.93 -17.59 11.12
N ASN A 46 -9.38 -18.83 10.91
CA ASN A 46 -9.35 -19.50 9.60
C ASN A 46 -10.45 -18.99 8.64
N LYS A 47 -11.49 -18.35 9.16
CA LYS A 47 -12.61 -17.80 8.41
C LYS A 47 -12.71 -16.28 8.54
N LEU A 48 -11.66 -15.61 9.00
CA LEU A 48 -11.69 -14.17 9.27
C LEU A 48 -12.18 -13.35 8.08
N TYR A 49 -11.76 -13.71 6.86
CA TYR A 49 -12.20 -13.05 5.62
C TYR A 49 -13.65 -13.37 5.21
N GLN A 50 -14.24 -14.43 5.75
CA GLN A 50 -15.63 -14.83 5.48
C GLN A 50 -16.58 -14.27 6.54
N MET A 51 -16.06 -13.89 7.71
CA MET A 51 -16.86 -13.26 8.77
C MET A 51 -17.38 -11.90 8.30
N LYS A 52 -18.64 -11.60 8.61
CA LYS A 52 -19.23 -10.30 8.33
C LYS A 52 -18.45 -9.22 9.10
N ALA A 53 -17.98 -8.20 8.38
CA ALA A 53 -17.33 -7.05 9.00
C ALA A 53 -18.29 -6.30 9.93
N ALA A 54 -17.77 -5.78 11.04
CA ALA A 54 -18.57 -5.00 11.99
C ALA A 54 -19.07 -3.67 11.40
N PHE A 55 -18.34 -3.14 10.41
CA PHE A 55 -18.69 -1.94 9.67
C PHE A 55 -18.45 -2.18 8.19
N ILE A 56 -19.43 -1.80 7.37
CA ILE A 56 -19.37 -1.82 5.91
C ILE A 56 -19.57 -0.36 5.49
N PRO A 57 -18.55 0.32 4.94
CA PRO A 57 -18.68 1.71 4.52
C PRO A 57 -19.65 1.83 3.34
N GLU A 58 -20.37 2.95 3.27
CA GLU A 58 -21.18 3.28 2.11
C GLU A 58 -20.28 3.70 0.95
N VAL A 59 -20.56 3.16 -0.23
CA VAL A 59 -19.85 3.45 -1.48
C VAL A 59 -20.90 3.66 -2.56
N ASN A 60 -20.89 4.84 -3.17
CA ASN A 60 -21.87 5.22 -4.17
C ASN A 60 -21.50 4.73 -5.57
N ASP A 61 -20.21 4.81 -5.93
CA ASP A 61 -19.68 4.40 -7.24
C ASP A 61 -18.16 4.12 -7.21
N GLU A 62 -17.57 3.74 -8.36
CA GLU A 62 -16.15 3.38 -8.50
C GLU A 62 -15.17 4.54 -8.26
N LEU A 63 -15.60 5.79 -8.41
CA LEU A 63 -14.78 6.99 -8.22
C LEU A 63 -15.11 7.72 -6.91
N ASP A 64 -15.94 7.12 -6.05
CA ASP A 64 -16.36 7.70 -4.78
C ASP A 64 -15.16 7.89 -3.84
N THR A 65 -14.96 9.14 -3.40
CA THR A 65 -13.89 9.56 -2.48
C THR A 65 -14.42 10.03 -1.13
N GLN A 66 -15.70 9.82 -0.81
CA GLN A 66 -16.34 10.35 0.40
C GLN A 66 -15.75 9.84 1.71
N ASN A 67 -15.20 8.62 1.71
CA ASN A 67 -14.62 7.97 2.90
C ASN A 67 -13.17 8.44 3.18
N PHE A 68 -12.67 9.44 2.46
CA PHE A 68 -11.34 10.03 2.63
C PHE A 68 -11.43 11.47 3.12
N GLU A 69 -10.40 11.88 3.87
CA GLU A 69 -10.28 13.26 4.34
C GLU A 69 -9.97 14.21 3.18
N LYS A 70 -10.78 15.27 3.06
CA LYS A 70 -10.58 16.34 2.08
C LYS A 70 -9.69 17.39 2.71
N PHE A 71 -8.39 17.31 2.43
CA PHE A 71 -7.49 18.39 2.75
C PHE A 71 -7.79 19.58 1.83
N ALA A 72 -7.71 20.80 2.37
CA ALA A 72 -7.60 21.96 1.49
C ALA A 72 -6.38 21.72 0.61
N GLU A 73 -6.54 21.86 -0.71
CA GLU A 73 -5.38 22.01 -1.58
C GLU A 73 -4.68 23.28 -1.11
N THR A 74 -3.68 23.13 -0.25
CA THR A 74 -2.82 24.24 0.10
C THR A 74 -2.24 24.70 -1.23
N ASP A 75 -2.69 25.87 -1.69
CA ASP A 75 -2.18 26.61 -2.85
C ASP A 75 -0.76 27.12 -2.55
N ASN A 76 0.08 26.23 -2.03
CA ASN A 76 1.50 26.33 -2.16
C ASN A 76 1.77 25.90 -3.57
N GLN A 77 1.80 26.89 -4.45
CA GLN A 77 2.52 26.84 -5.71
C GLN A 77 3.83 26.09 -5.49
N VAL A 78 3.82 24.78 -5.73
CA VAL A 78 5.02 24.09 -6.15
C VAL A 78 5.43 24.90 -7.36
N PRO A 79 6.62 25.53 -7.40
CA PRO A 79 7.06 26.15 -8.64
C PRO A 79 6.93 25.05 -9.68
N SER A 80 5.96 25.19 -10.60
CA SER A 80 5.72 24.21 -11.65
C SER A 80 7.09 23.96 -12.23
N ALA A 81 7.59 22.73 -12.09
CA ALA A 81 9.00 22.40 -12.27
C ALA A 81 9.56 23.25 -13.41
N THR A 82 10.49 24.16 -13.07
CA THR A 82 11.00 25.20 -13.97
C THR A 82 11.01 24.67 -15.37
N LYS A 83 10.14 25.27 -16.22
CA LYS A 83 9.93 24.94 -17.64
C LYS A 83 11.18 24.26 -18.13
N SER A 84 11.10 22.94 -18.36
CA SER A 84 12.26 22.15 -18.77
C SER A 84 12.91 22.89 -19.91
N GLY A 85 14.09 23.46 -19.67
CA GLY A 85 14.81 24.18 -20.70
C GLY A 85 14.96 23.29 -21.93
N PRO A 86 15.20 23.86 -23.12
CA PRO A 86 15.33 23.10 -24.39
C PRO A 86 16.28 21.88 -24.33
N TRP A 87 17.12 21.80 -23.30
CA TRP A 87 18.16 20.82 -23.04
C TRP A 87 17.72 19.57 -22.25
N ARG A 88 16.48 19.49 -21.74
CA ARG A 88 15.95 18.28 -21.06
C ARG A 88 15.15 17.36 -21.99
N LYS A 89 15.40 17.43 -23.30
CA LYS A 89 14.91 16.39 -24.21
C LYS A 89 15.88 15.22 -24.18
N MET A 90 15.46 14.15 -23.52
CA MET A 90 16.12 12.83 -23.44
C MET A 90 17.32 12.72 -22.49
N LEU A 91 17.05 12.68 -21.18
CA LEU A 91 17.87 11.82 -20.33
C LEU A 91 17.55 10.36 -20.73
N PRO A 92 18.56 9.48 -20.95
CA PRO A 92 18.31 8.07 -21.15
C PRO A 92 17.44 7.52 -20.01
N SER A 93 16.48 6.63 -20.30
CA SER A 93 15.61 5.97 -19.30
C SER A 93 16.35 5.03 -18.32
N LYS A 94 17.63 5.32 -18.04
CA LYS A 94 18.55 4.65 -17.12
C LYS A 94 18.83 5.52 -15.89
N ASP A 95 17.82 6.24 -15.38
CA ASP A 95 17.92 6.71 -14.00
C ASP A 95 17.99 5.49 -13.09
N ALA A 96 19.18 5.21 -12.55
CA ALA A 96 19.43 4.06 -11.68
C ALA A 96 18.48 4.03 -10.48
N ASN A 97 18.05 5.20 -10.02
CA ASN A 97 17.11 5.39 -8.92
C ASN A 97 15.74 4.77 -9.17
N PHE A 98 15.32 4.59 -10.43
CA PHE A 98 14.00 4.06 -10.79
C PHE A 98 14.05 2.70 -11.49
N MET A 99 15.23 2.08 -11.63
CA MET A 99 15.33 0.73 -12.15
C MET A 99 14.56 -0.25 -11.26
N GLY A 100 13.62 -1.00 -11.84
CA GLY A 100 12.80 -2.00 -11.14
C GLY A 100 11.51 -1.46 -10.51
N TYR A 101 11.20 -0.17 -10.63
CA TYR A 101 9.96 0.42 -10.10
C TYR A 101 8.71 -0.01 -10.89
N THR A 102 8.85 -0.27 -12.18
CA THR A 102 7.72 -0.69 -13.02
C THR A 102 7.24 -2.07 -12.63
N TYR A 103 6.17 -2.12 -11.82
CA TYR A 103 5.41 -3.33 -11.55
C TYR A 103 4.33 -3.53 -12.62
N LYS A 104 4.16 -4.78 -13.06
CA LYS A 104 3.03 -5.21 -13.89
C LYS A 104 2.43 -6.45 -13.25
N ASN A 105 1.20 -6.34 -12.77
CA ASN A 105 0.48 -7.49 -12.23
C ASN A 105 0.15 -8.45 -13.39
N PHE A 106 0.78 -9.62 -13.40
CA PHE A 106 0.62 -10.59 -14.48
C PHE A 106 -0.71 -11.33 -14.44
N GLU A 107 -1.41 -11.33 -13.30
CA GLU A 107 -2.70 -11.99 -13.12
C GLU A 107 -3.80 -11.18 -13.82
N ILE A 108 -3.75 -9.86 -13.72
CA ILE A 108 -4.69 -8.93 -14.39
C ILE A 108 -4.44 -8.85 -15.91
N VAL A 109 -3.20 -9.07 -16.36
CA VAL A 109 -2.81 -8.93 -17.78
C VAL A 109 -3.28 -10.11 -18.64
N ASN A 110 -3.67 -11.23 -18.04
CA ASN A 110 -4.06 -12.44 -18.78
C ASN A 110 -5.59 -12.67 -18.82
N ASP A 111 -6.40 -11.93 -18.06
CA ASP A 111 -7.85 -12.09 -18.04
C ASP A 111 -8.58 -10.97 -18.79
N HIS A 112 -9.21 -11.40 -19.89
CA HIS A 112 -10.22 -10.76 -20.74
C HIS A 112 -9.97 -9.36 -21.31
N GLU A 113 -9.98 -9.30 -22.65
CA GLU A 113 -10.16 -8.09 -23.45
C GLU A 113 -11.32 -7.25 -22.90
N VAL A 114 -10.98 -6.16 -22.22
CA VAL A 114 -11.90 -5.07 -21.93
C VAL A 114 -12.05 -4.28 -23.25
N PRO A 115 -13.24 -4.22 -23.88
CA PRO A 115 -13.40 -3.49 -25.13
C PRO A 115 -13.31 -1.99 -24.85
N GLY A 116 -12.14 -1.39 -25.11
CA GLY A 116 -11.96 0.06 -24.98
C GLY A 116 -10.52 0.58 -24.92
N ILE A 117 -9.53 -0.27 -24.65
CA ILE A 117 -8.12 0.13 -24.68
C ILE A 117 -7.52 -0.22 -26.03
N ALA A 118 -7.17 0.81 -26.81
CA ALA A 118 -6.62 0.70 -28.16
C ALA A 118 -5.54 -0.40 -28.26
N GLU A 119 -5.81 -1.39 -29.11
CA GLU A 119 -4.93 -2.52 -29.37
C GLU A 119 -3.57 -2.05 -29.93
N LEU A 120 -2.54 -2.07 -29.10
CA LEU A 120 -1.17 -2.12 -29.58
C LEU A 120 -0.76 -3.59 -29.73
N LYS A 121 -0.92 -4.12 -30.95
CA LYS A 121 -0.50 -5.47 -31.33
C LYS A 121 0.95 -5.75 -30.88
N LYS A 122 1.12 -6.64 -29.90
CA LYS A 122 2.44 -7.14 -29.48
C LYS A 122 2.77 -8.44 -30.17
N LYS A 123 3.84 -8.41 -31.00
CA LYS A 123 4.52 -9.61 -31.50
C LYS A 123 5.00 -10.45 -30.31
N SER A 124 4.66 -11.74 -30.33
CA SER A 124 5.08 -12.74 -29.35
C SER A 124 6.59 -12.95 -29.40
N ASN A 125 7.27 -12.62 -28.30
CA ASN A 125 8.54 -13.23 -27.93
C ASN A 125 8.51 -13.45 -26.41
N LYS A 126 8.28 -14.70 -25.98
CA LYS A 126 8.27 -15.09 -24.57
C LYS A 126 9.72 -15.21 -24.07
N PRO A 127 10.21 -14.39 -23.12
CA PRO A 127 11.47 -14.68 -22.45
C PRO A 127 11.22 -15.71 -21.34
N LYS A 128 12.05 -16.77 -21.30
CA LYS A 128 12.05 -17.77 -20.22
C LYS A 128 12.50 -17.11 -18.91
N ARG A 129 11.70 -17.24 -17.85
CA ARG A 129 11.96 -16.66 -16.52
C ARG A 129 13.18 -17.33 -15.88
N PRO A 130 14.16 -16.58 -15.33
CA PRO A 130 15.17 -17.16 -14.44
C PRO A 130 14.55 -17.51 -13.08
N ILE A 131 14.86 -18.70 -12.57
CA ILE A 131 14.42 -19.19 -11.27
C ILE A 131 15.31 -18.56 -10.20
N VAL A 132 14.72 -17.77 -9.30
CA VAL A 132 15.41 -17.28 -8.10
C VAL A 132 15.52 -18.45 -7.12
N LYS A 133 16.75 -18.94 -6.88
CA LYS A 133 17.01 -19.93 -5.84
C LYS A 133 16.88 -19.24 -4.48
N PHE A 134 15.93 -19.67 -3.66
CA PHE A 134 15.90 -19.32 -2.24
C PHE A 134 17.16 -19.90 -1.58
N LEU A 135 17.95 -19.05 -0.93
CA LEU A 135 19.02 -19.48 -0.03
C LEU A 135 18.36 -20.10 1.20
N GLN A 136 18.60 -21.40 1.41
CA GLN A 136 18.28 -22.08 2.66
C GLN A 136 19.23 -21.55 3.74
N LEU A 137 18.66 -21.08 4.84
CA LEU A 137 19.34 -20.99 6.14
C LEU A 137 19.32 -22.38 6.80
#